data_AF-A0A934F214-F1
#
_entry.id   AF-A0A934F214-F1
#
_cell.length_a   1.000
_cell.length_b   1.000
_cell.length_c   1.000
_cell.angle_alpha   90.00
_cell.angle_beta   90.00
_cell.angle_gamma   90.00
#
_symmetry.space_group_name_H-M   'P 1'
#
loop_
_entity.id
_entity.type
_entity.pdbx_description
1 polymer ?
#
loop_
_entity_poly.entity_id
_entity_poly.type
_entity_poly.pdbx_seq_one_letter_code
_entity_poly.pdbx_strand_id
1 'polypeptide(L)'
;MPDSPAIEWRIQVQTSASQERRVSISADGRGFRLRGGAVLDAHGDGRWFLTDVEVDAAEWFGPIAARELPDVRGVDCRGRIAMQGEGTRINGVWDGRLESVLRDGRWEDPARKLLIEGIAGRLAIESLHARRTRGGQEFTWTGGRFDLVPFGAGRMELALDGDEVRVDTARVSLFGGELQASSVVWSKAKARLSAVAHLQGVEIQQLLFLLPPVLSAAKGRLDGNLALEQGSAGVQIGIGRLQLRQGEVAELRLAPSPGLLSARLPAQVRAHYPGLEQLETGGVPLVADVVEVMLNPAGDAEGRTAVVRIEGGPVDPSLKAPVVLQVNVRGPLDSLVKFGTSKQLGFGGAR
;
A
#
# COMPACT_ATOMS: atom_id res chain seq x y z
N MET A 1 25.89 15.39 -14.45
CA MET A 1 25.37 15.80 -13.14
C MET A 1 26.41 15.41 -12.10
N PRO A 2 26.46 16.01 -10.89
CA PRO A 2 27.27 15.45 -9.81
C PRO A 2 26.88 13.97 -9.59
N ASP A 3 27.87 13.10 -9.45
CA ASP A 3 27.72 11.67 -9.15
C ASP A 3 26.96 10.80 -10.18
N SER A 4 26.56 11.35 -11.34
CA SER A 4 25.98 10.56 -12.43
C SER A 4 27.07 9.81 -13.22
N PRO A 5 26.81 8.58 -13.70
CA PRO A 5 27.72 7.90 -14.61
C PRO A 5 28.05 8.74 -15.85
N ALA A 6 29.25 8.54 -16.41
CA ALA A 6 29.63 9.17 -17.66
C ALA A 6 28.76 8.66 -18.83
N ILE A 7 28.38 9.56 -19.73
CA ILE A 7 27.66 9.24 -20.97
C ILE A 7 28.49 9.76 -22.14
N GLU A 8 28.70 8.90 -23.14
CA GLU A 8 29.19 9.30 -24.45
C GLU A 8 28.01 9.75 -25.31
N TRP A 9 28.06 10.99 -25.82
CA TRP A 9 27.04 11.55 -26.68
C TRP A 9 27.56 11.71 -28.11
N ARG A 10 26.72 11.38 -29.09
CA ARG A 10 26.97 11.71 -30.50
C ARG A 10 25.73 12.39 -31.05
N ILE A 11 25.96 13.51 -31.73
CA ILE A 11 24.91 14.30 -32.38
C ILE A 11 25.34 14.49 -33.83
N GLN A 12 24.46 14.15 -34.76
CA GLN A 12 24.63 14.41 -36.18
C GLN A 12 23.55 15.38 -36.65
N VAL A 13 23.95 16.41 -37.37
CA VAL A 13 23.03 17.43 -37.91
C VAL A 13 23.20 17.47 -39.41
N GLN A 14 22.09 17.31 -40.13
CA GLN A 14 22.01 17.46 -41.57
C GLN A 14 21.03 18.57 -41.89
N THR A 15 21.48 19.57 -42.65
CA THR A 15 20.63 20.67 -43.11
C THR A 15 20.28 20.43 -44.56
N SER A 16 19.00 20.48 -44.89
CA SER A 16 18.51 20.38 -46.27
C SER A 16 18.31 21.76 -46.91
N ALA A 17 18.11 21.80 -48.23
CA ALA A 17 17.91 23.03 -48.99
C ALA A 17 16.67 23.84 -48.54
N SER A 18 15.70 23.20 -47.87
CA SER A 18 14.49 23.83 -47.33
C SER A 18 14.68 24.51 -45.95
N GLN A 19 15.93 24.65 -45.48
CA GLN A 19 16.28 25.09 -44.11
C GLN A 19 15.83 24.14 -42.98
N GLU A 20 15.32 22.95 -43.33
CA GLU A 20 15.01 21.91 -42.37
C GLU A 20 16.29 21.22 -41.88
N ARG A 21 16.40 21.04 -40.57
CA ARG A 21 17.51 20.41 -39.86
C ARG A 21 17.06 19.06 -39.34
N ARG A 22 17.64 17.98 -39.86
CA ARG A 22 17.52 16.64 -39.29
C ARG A 22 18.63 16.42 -38.28
N VAL A 23 18.25 16.15 -37.05
CA VAL A 23 19.14 15.87 -35.91
C VAL A 23 18.99 14.41 -35.53
N SER A 24 20.10 13.69 -35.43
CA SER A 24 20.15 12.35 -34.85
C SER A 24 20.99 12.39 -33.59
N ILE A 25 20.48 11.80 -32.51
CA ILE A 25 21.11 11.78 -31.19
C ILE A 25 21.25 10.32 -30.77
N SER A 26 22.47 9.96 -30.37
CA SER A 26 22.74 8.71 -29.69
C SER A 26 23.56 8.97 -28.44
N ALA A 27 23.21 8.31 -27.35
CA ALA A 27 23.96 8.37 -26.12
C ALA A 27 24.05 6.99 -25.47
N ASP A 28 25.22 6.67 -24.92
CA ASP A 28 25.50 5.41 -24.25
C ASP A 28 26.32 5.66 -22.99
N GLY A 29 25.99 4.96 -21.93
CA GLY A 29 26.70 5.02 -20.67
C GLY A 29 26.37 3.82 -19.79
N ARG A 30 26.96 3.75 -18.61
CA ARG A 30 26.63 2.69 -17.65
C ARG A 30 25.15 2.79 -17.28
N GLY A 31 24.38 1.74 -17.55
CA GLY A 31 22.94 1.70 -17.28
C GLY A 31 22.11 2.70 -18.09
N PHE A 32 22.62 3.22 -19.20
CA PHE A 32 21.89 4.19 -20.04
C PHE A 32 22.14 3.97 -21.52
N ARG A 33 21.06 3.92 -22.30
CA ARG A 33 21.08 3.99 -23.76
C ARG A 33 19.98 4.94 -24.21
N LEU A 34 20.29 5.78 -25.20
CA LEU A 34 19.32 6.61 -25.89
C LEU A 34 19.62 6.66 -27.38
N ARG A 35 18.59 6.48 -28.20
CA ARG A 35 18.58 6.69 -29.65
C ARG A 35 17.32 7.47 -30.01
N GLY A 36 17.49 8.51 -30.79
CA GLY A 36 16.39 9.34 -31.24
C GLY A 36 16.86 10.47 -32.14
N GLY A 37 16.01 11.46 -32.29
CA GLY A 37 16.30 12.59 -33.14
C GLY A 37 15.17 13.59 -33.22
N ALA A 38 15.38 14.58 -34.08
CA ALA A 38 14.40 15.60 -34.37
C ALA A 38 14.50 16.06 -35.83
N VAL A 39 13.40 16.60 -36.33
CA VAL A 39 13.32 17.28 -37.61
C VAL A 39 12.78 18.66 -37.31
N LEU A 40 13.61 19.68 -37.45
CA LEU A 40 13.35 21.03 -36.97
C LEU A 40 13.46 22.04 -38.12
N ASP A 41 12.65 23.09 -38.08
CA ASP A 41 12.74 24.24 -38.96
C ASP A 41 13.85 25.21 -38.52
N ALA A 42 13.93 26.37 -39.18
CA ALA A 42 14.90 27.41 -38.86
C ALA A 42 14.72 28.00 -37.44
N HIS A 43 13.49 28.01 -36.90
CA HIS A 43 13.14 28.48 -35.56
C HIS A 43 13.36 27.41 -34.48
N GLY A 44 13.68 26.18 -34.91
CA GLY A 44 13.87 25.03 -34.03
C GLY A 44 12.56 24.33 -33.66
N ASP A 45 11.47 24.64 -34.35
CA ASP A 45 10.19 23.97 -34.18
C ASP A 45 10.08 22.77 -35.12
N GLY A 46 9.37 21.73 -34.70
CA GLY A 46 9.22 20.55 -35.52
C GLY A 46 8.94 19.30 -34.71
N ARG A 47 9.36 18.15 -35.22
CA ARG A 47 9.06 16.83 -34.63
C ARG A 47 10.26 16.23 -33.95
N TRP A 48 10.02 15.49 -32.88
CA TRP A 48 11.03 14.68 -32.19
C TRP A 48 10.58 13.24 -32.07
N PHE A 49 11.54 12.33 -31.93
CA PHE A 49 11.29 10.91 -31.76
C PHE A 49 12.39 10.26 -30.91
N LEU A 50 12.00 9.25 -30.14
CA LEU A 50 12.83 8.38 -29.32
C LEU A 50 12.51 6.95 -29.72
N THR A 51 13.50 6.24 -30.25
CA THR A 51 13.31 4.89 -30.82
C THR A 51 13.82 3.79 -29.90
N ASP A 52 14.80 4.08 -29.06
CA ASP A 52 15.38 3.12 -28.13
C ASP A 52 15.96 3.90 -26.94
N VAL A 53 15.27 3.82 -25.81
CA VAL A 53 15.77 4.37 -24.56
C VAL A 53 15.71 3.29 -23.49
N GLU A 54 16.83 3.04 -22.85
CA GLU A 54 16.96 2.08 -21.75
C GLU A 54 17.66 2.77 -20.58
N VAL A 55 17.08 2.69 -19.39
CA VAL A 55 17.61 3.28 -18.16
C VAL A 55 17.58 2.23 -17.05
N ASP A 56 18.71 2.02 -16.40
CA ASP A 56 18.83 1.28 -15.15
C ASP A 56 18.61 2.23 -13.97
N ALA A 57 17.52 2.03 -13.23
CA ALA A 57 17.16 2.88 -12.10
C ALA A 57 18.20 2.79 -10.97
N ALA A 58 18.90 1.66 -10.79
CA ALA A 58 19.92 1.53 -9.75
C ALA A 58 21.09 2.50 -9.93
N GLU A 59 21.38 2.84 -11.19
CA GLU A 59 22.48 3.74 -11.56
C GLU A 59 22.00 5.20 -11.66
N TRP A 60 20.78 5.42 -12.16
CA TRP A 60 20.32 6.75 -12.57
C TRP A 60 19.30 7.39 -11.64
N PHE A 61 18.61 6.63 -10.79
CA PHE A 61 17.58 7.19 -9.92
C PHE A 61 18.15 8.18 -8.90
N GLY A 62 19.21 7.82 -8.18
CA GLY A 62 19.81 8.67 -7.15
C GLY A 62 20.20 10.07 -7.66
N PRO A 63 21.01 10.19 -8.73
CA PRO A 63 21.36 11.47 -9.32
C PRO A 63 20.17 12.30 -9.80
N ILE A 64 19.15 11.65 -10.41
CA ILE A 64 17.93 12.31 -10.89
C ILE A 64 17.09 12.80 -9.69
N ALA A 65 16.85 11.92 -8.72
CA ALA A 65 16.04 12.21 -7.53
C ALA A 65 16.64 13.34 -6.69
N ALA A 66 17.97 13.39 -6.54
CA ALA A 66 18.64 14.45 -5.79
C ALA A 66 18.32 15.86 -6.33
N ARG A 67 18.08 15.97 -7.64
CA ARG A 67 17.79 17.22 -8.36
C ARG A 67 16.29 17.50 -8.49
N GLU A 68 15.52 16.49 -8.89
CA GLU A 68 14.12 16.67 -9.31
C GLU A 68 13.11 16.29 -8.22
N LEU A 69 13.49 15.40 -7.29
CA LEU A 69 12.58 14.77 -6.33
C LEU A 69 13.20 14.76 -4.92
N PRO A 70 13.31 15.93 -4.25
CA PRO A 70 13.92 16.00 -2.93
C PRO A 70 13.20 15.15 -1.87
N ASP A 71 11.90 14.89 -2.04
CA ASP A 71 11.05 14.12 -1.09
C ASP A 71 11.34 12.61 -1.06
N VAL A 72 12.15 12.11 -2.00
CA VAL A 72 12.56 10.70 -2.10
C VAL A 72 14.08 10.53 -1.95
N ARG A 73 14.76 11.53 -1.38
CA ARG A 73 16.18 11.40 -1.02
C ARG A 73 16.38 10.23 -0.05
N GLY A 74 17.37 9.40 -0.33
CA GLY A 74 17.69 8.22 0.47
C GLY A 74 16.89 6.96 0.12
N VAL A 75 15.99 7.03 -0.86
CA VAL A 75 15.33 5.87 -1.43
C VAL A 75 16.29 5.12 -2.37
N ASP A 76 16.39 3.80 -2.21
CA ASP A 76 17.03 2.90 -3.19
C ASP A 76 15.97 2.44 -4.19
N CYS A 77 16.22 2.69 -5.47
CA CYS A 77 15.33 2.33 -6.56
C CYS A 77 16.10 1.51 -7.59
N ARG A 78 15.55 0.36 -7.97
CA ARG A 78 16.11 -0.51 -9.02
C ARG A 78 15.05 -0.87 -10.03
N GLY A 79 15.51 -1.38 -11.17
CA GLY A 79 14.66 -1.83 -12.27
C GLY A 79 15.14 -1.30 -13.60
N ARG A 80 14.64 -1.88 -14.69
CA ARG A 80 14.94 -1.43 -16.05
C ARG A 80 13.73 -0.74 -16.62
N ILE A 81 13.96 0.47 -17.12
CA ILE A 81 12.96 1.30 -17.76
C ILE A 81 13.29 1.37 -19.25
N ALA A 82 12.42 0.82 -20.08
CA ALA A 82 12.48 1.00 -21.53
C ALA A 82 11.47 2.06 -21.96
N MET A 83 11.85 2.97 -22.86
CA MET A 83 10.97 4.04 -23.33
C MET A 83 11.07 4.24 -24.84
N GLN A 84 9.94 4.61 -25.42
CA GLN A 84 9.83 5.10 -26.80
C GLN A 84 8.83 6.25 -26.84
N GLY A 85 8.96 7.15 -27.79
CA GLY A 85 8.07 8.29 -27.85
C GLY A 85 8.27 9.16 -29.07
N GLU A 86 7.32 10.04 -29.30
CA GLU A 86 7.36 11.01 -30.38
C GLU A 86 6.50 12.22 -30.05
N GLY A 87 6.79 13.32 -30.71
CA GLY A 87 5.98 14.52 -30.52
C GLY A 87 6.50 15.73 -31.27
N THR A 88 6.15 16.89 -30.76
CA THR A 88 6.47 18.18 -31.35
C THR A 88 7.17 19.10 -30.37
N ARG A 89 8.02 19.96 -30.92
CA ARG A 89 8.50 21.17 -30.27
C ARG A 89 7.89 22.35 -31.00
N ILE A 90 7.13 23.19 -30.30
CA ILE A 90 6.50 24.38 -30.87
C ILE A 90 6.74 25.55 -29.92
N ASN A 91 7.31 26.65 -30.41
CA ASN A 91 7.66 27.81 -29.60
C ASN A 91 8.46 27.44 -28.34
N GLY A 92 9.36 26.47 -28.46
CA GLY A 92 10.19 25.97 -27.35
C GLY A 92 9.50 25.00 -26.38
N VAL A 93 8.20 24.77 -26.52
CA VAL A 93 7.44 23.82 -25.70
C VAL A 93 7.54 22.43 -26.31
N TRP A 94 7.97 21.45 -25.50
CA TRP A 94 8.00 20.04 -25.88
C TRP A 94 6.70 19.37 -25.45
N ASP A 95 6.01 18.77 -26.41
CA ASP A 95 4.85 17.92 -26.15
C ASP A 95 4.91 16.67 -27.00
N GLY A 96 4.10 15.67 -26.66
CA GLY A 96 4.05 14.40 -27.36
C GLY A 96 3.68 13.23 -26.47
N ARG A 97 3.81 12.04 -27.05
CA ARG A 97 3.49 10.77 -26.40
C ARG A 97 4.75 10.04 -26.01
N LEU A 98 4.68 9.35 -24.87
CA LEU A 98 5.75 8.50 -24.37
C LEU A 98 5.14 7.21 -23.86
N GLU A 99 5.68 6.08 -24.30
CA GLU A 99 5.40 4.78 -23.70
C GLU A 99 6.62 4.35 -22.91
N SER A 100 6.43 3.97 -21.65
CA SER A 100 7.45 3.40 -20.80
C SER A 100 7.03 2.04 -20.26
N VAL A 101 8.01 1.15 -20.12
CA VAL A 101 7.85 -0.16 -19.50
C VAL A 101 8.88 -0.29 -18.40
N LEU A 102 8.42 -0.55 -17.18
CA LEU A 102 9.25 -0.88 -16.03
C LEU A 102 9.25 -2.40 -15.82
N ARG A 103 10.43 -2.96 -15.59
CA ARG A 103 10.63 -4.37 -15.23
C ARG A 103 11.57 -4.52 -14.04
N ASP A 104 11.33 -5.57 -13.26
CA ASP A 104 12.15 -5.98 -12.12
C ASP A 104 12.43 -4.83 -11.14
N GLY A 105 11.41 -4.00 -10.94
CA GLY A 105 11.52 -2.82 -10.12
C GLY A 105 11.58 -3.14 -8.63
N ARG A 106 12.35 -2.34 -7.90
CA ARG A 106 12.45 -2.40 -6.44
C ARG A 106 12.43 -1.00 -5.89
N TRP A 107 11.62 -0.77 -4.86
CA TRP A 107 11.55 0.50 -4.14
C TRP A 107 11.80 0.24 -2.67
N GLU A 108 12.91 0.77 -2.14
CA GLU A 108 13.24 0.70 -0.72
C GLU A 108 13.40 2.10 -0.16
N ASP A 109 12.55 2.42 0.82
CA ASP A 109 12.59 3.66 1.57
C ASP A 109 12.84 3.32 3.04
N PRO A 110 14.11 3.35 3.49
CA PRO A 110 14.46 3.01 4.87
C PRO A 110 13.85 3.99 5.89
N ALA A 111 13.70 5.26 5.52
CA ALA A 111 13.10 6.28 6.39
C ALA A 111 11.62 5.99 6.63
N ARG A 112 10.91 5.49 5.61
CA ARG A 112 9.53 5.04 5.71
C ARG A 112 9.36 3.56 6.06
N LYS A 113 10.47 2.84 6.25
CA LYS A 113 10.51 1.39 6.44
C LYS A 113 9.68 0.63 5.40
N LEU A 114 9.64 1.13 4.16
CA LEU A 114 8.86 0.56 3.07
C LEU A 114 9.80 -0.17 2.12
N LEU A 115 9.42 -1.38 1.75
CA LEU A 115 10.05 -2.15 0.68
C LEU A 115 8.95 -2.69 -0.24
N ILE A 116 9.10 -2.48 -1.54
CA ILE A 116 8.26 -3.05 -2.60
C ILE A 116 9.17 -3.71 -3.63
N GLU A 117 8.85 -4.93 -4.02
CA GLU A 117 9.68 -5.76 -4.90
C GLU A 117 8.89 -6.31 -6.09
N GLY A 118 9.61 -6.56 -7.19
CA GLY A 118 9.02 -7.10 -8.42
C GLY A 118 8.08 -6.12 -9.10
N ILE A 119 8.33 -4.82 -8.98
CA ILE A 119 7.51 -3.77 -9.60
C ILE A 119 7.63 -3.88 -11.12
N ALA A 120 6.50 -4.02 -11.79
CA ALA A 120 6.42 -4.02 -13.24
C ALA A 120 5.20 -3.20 -13.67
N GLY A 121 5.27 -2.59 -14.84
CA GLY A 121 4.15 -1.79 -15.34
C GLY A 121 4.42 -1.14 -16.66
N ARG A 122 3.36 -0.59 -17.25
CA ARG A 122 3.42 0.23 -18.46
C ARG A 122 2.77 1.58 -18.18
N LEU A 123 3.45 2.64 -18.59
CA LEU A 123 2.91 4.00 -18.56
C LEU A 123 2.86 4.56 -19.98
N ALA A 124 1.67 4.92 -20.44
CA ALA A 124 1.44 5.61 -21.69
C ALA A 124 1.03 7.07 -21.41
N ILE A 125 1.98 7.97 -21.58
CA ILE A 125 1.79 9.42 -21.51
C ILE A 125 1.21 9.89 -22.84
N GLU A 126 0.05 10.54 -22.79
CA GLU A 126 -0.60 11.11 -23.98
C GLU A 126 -0.13 12.52 -24.31
N SER A 127 0.28 13.28 -23.28
CA SER A 127 0.87 14.61 -23.42
C SER A 127 1.92 14.81 -22.34
N LEU A 128 3.18 14.94 -22.76
CA LEU A 128 4.30 15.30 -21.89
C LEU A 128 4.12 16.68 -21.28
N HIS A 129 3.62 17.64 -22.06
CA HIS A 129 3.40 18.99 -21.55
C HIS A 129 2.31 19.01 -20.48
N ALA A 130 1.15 18.42 -20.76
CA ALA A 130 0.04 18.38 -19.81
C ALA A 130 0.27 17.39 -18.66
N ARG A 131 1.32 16.56 -18.75
CA ARG A 131 1.61 15.46 -17.80
C ARG A 131 0.39 14.55 -17.62
N ARG A 132 -0.13 14.08 -18.75
CA ARG A 132 -1.39 13.33 -18.81
C ARG A 132 -1.19 11.92 -19.35
N THR A 133 -1.87 10.94 -18.76
CA THR A 133 -1.99 9.57 -19.28
C THR A 133 -3.44 9.25 -19.63
N ARG A 134 -3.67 8.15 -20.35
CA ARG A 134 -4.99 7.50 -20.33
C ARG A 134 -5.29 6.97 -18.94
N GLY A 135 -6.57 6.76 -18.63
CA GLY A 135 -6.97 5.95 -17.48
C GLY A 135 -6.51 4.50 -17.59
N GLY A 136 -6.42 3.80 -16.46
CA GLY A 136 -6.09 2.37 -16.42
C GLY A 136 -4.62 2.02 -16.69
N GLN A 137 -3.68 2.92 -16.36
CA GLN A 137 -2.25 2.57 -16.37
C GLN A 137 -1.99 1.54 -15.28
N GLU A 138 -1.46 0.38 -15.65
CA GLU A 138 -1.34 -0.76 -14.74
C GLU A 138 0.09 -0.92 -14.22
N PHE A 139 0.19 -1.07 -12.91
CA PHE A 139 1.40 -1.45 -12.20
C PHE A 139 1.11 -2.66 -11.30
N THR A 140 2.04 -3.59 -11.25
CA THR A 140 2.00 -4.78 -10.41
C THR A 140 3.28 -4.90 -9.59
N TRP A 141 3.21 -5.58 -8.46
CA TRP A 141 4.37 -5.97 -7.66
C TRP A 141 4.17 -7.38 -7.12
N THR A 142 5.27 -8.04 -6.73
CA THR A 142 5.22 -9.44 -6.24
C THR A 142 5.16 -9.53 -4.73
N GLY A 143 5.59 -8.49 -4.02
CA GLY A 143 5.57 -8.46 -2.56
C GLY A 143 6.27 -7.25 -1.99
N GLY A 144 6.31 -7.22 -0.67
CA GLY A 144 7.02 -6.19 0.06
C GLY A 144 6.71 -6.22 1.55
N ARG A 145 7.08 -5.15 2.22
CA ARG A 145 6.76 -4.93 3.63
C ARG A 145 6.65 -3.46 3.92
N PHE A 146 5.74 -3.14 4.84
CA PHE A 146 5.69 -1.86 5.51
C PHE A 146 6.02 -2.11 6.98
N ASP A 147 7.20 -1.68 7.41
CA ASP A 147 7.74 -1.98 8.73
C ASP A 147 7.80 -3.50 9.00
N LEU A 148 7.05 -3.98 9.99
CA LEU A 148 6.93 -5.40 10.35
C LEU A 148 5.79 -6.12 9.60
N VAL A 149 4.99 -5.39 8.82
CA VAL A 149 3.82 -5.94 8.14
C VAL A 149 4.21 -6.37 6.72
N PRO A 150 4.34 -7.68 6.44
CA PRO A 150 4.56 -8.14 5.08
C PRO A 150 3.26 -8.02 4.27
N PHE A 151 3.41 -7.74 2.98
CA PHE A 151 2.33 -7.84 2.01
C PHE A 151 2.80 -8.59 0.77
N GLY A 152 1.87 -9.29 0.13
CA GLY A 152 2.13 -10.08 -1.06
C GLY A 152 1.97 -9.28 -2.34
N ALA A 153 1.68 -10.02 -3.41
CA ALA A 153 1.47 -9.44 -4.72
C ALA A 153 0.32 -8.43 -4.72
N GLY A 154 0.42 -7.45 -5.61
CA GLY A 154 -0.63 -6.48 -5.78
C GLY A 154 -0.62 -5.83 -7.16
N ARG A 155 -1.68 -5.07 -7.40
CA ARG A 155 -1.96 -4.38 -8.65
C ARG A 155 -2.55 -3.01 -8.34
N MET A 156 -2.15 -2.03 -9.12
CA MET A 156 -2.68 -0.67 -9.08
C MET A 156 -2.99 -0.19 -10.48
N GLU A 157 -4.15 0.41 -10.65
CA GLU A 157 -4.58 1.11 -11.85
C GLU A 157 -4.66 2.60 -11.57
N LEU A 158 -3.99 3.40 -12.38
CA LEU A 158 -3.92 4.84 -12.19
C LEU A 158 -4.04 5.65 -13.48
N ALA A 159 -4.27 6.95 -13.29
CA ALA A 159 -4.21 7.98 -14.31
C ALA A 159 -3.45 9.19 -13.78
N LEU A 160 -2.73 9.88 -14.65
CA LEU A 160 -2.12 11.18 -14.38
C LEU A 160 -2.88 12.28 -15.11
N ASP A 161 -3.17 13.38 -14.42
CA ASP A 161 -3.62 14.64 -15.04
C ASP A 161 -2.95 15.82 -14.34
N GLY A 162 -1.91 16.38 -14.97
CA GLY A 162 -1.09 17.44 -14.38
C GLY A 162 -0.31 16.96 -13.17
N ASP A 163 -0.65 17.49 -11.99
CA ASP A 163 -0.03 17.14 -10.71
C ASP A 163 -0.89 16.17 -9.87
N GLU A 164 -2.01 15.71 -10.42
CA GLU A 164 -2.89 14.75 -9.78
C GLU A 164 -2.62 13.33 -10.27
N VAL A 165 -2.49 12.41 -9.32
CA VAL A 165 -2.47 10.96 -9.52
C VAL A 165 -3.80 10.43 -9.03
N ARG A 166 -4.61 9.90 -9.94
CA ARG A 166 -5.87 9.24 -9.62
C ARG A 166 -5.67 7.75 -9.68
N VAL A 167 -5.83 7.06 -8.55
CA VAL A 167 -5.82 5.61 -8.47
C VAL A 167 -7.26 5.12 -8.55
N ASP A 168 -7.58 4.46 -9.66
CA ASP A 168 -8.91 3.90 -9.90
C ASP A 168 -9.15 2.69 -9.00
N THR A 169 -8.17 1.80 -8.89
CA THR A 169 -8.18 0.64 -8.01
C THR A 169 -6.76 0.26 -7.59
N ALA A 170 -6.58 -0.08 -6.33
CA ALA A 170 -5.38 -0.74 -5.80
C ALA A 170 -5.81 -1.98 -5.02
N ARG A 171 -5.15 -3.12 -5.29
CA ARG A 171 -5.37 -4.39 -4.60
C ARG A 171 -4.04 -4.95 -4.13
N VAL A 172 -4.00 -5.46 -2.91
CA VAL A 172 -2.80 -6.08 -2.34
C VAL A 172 -3.18 -7.28 -1.48
N SER A 173 -2.46 -8.39 -1.66
CA SER A 173 -2.57 -9.53 -0.77
C SER A 173 -1.99 -9.17 0.60
N LEU A 174 -2.80 -9.27 1.65
CA LEU A 174 -2.42 -8.85 3.00
C LEU A 174 -3.12 -9.75 4.03
N PHE A 175 -2.37 -10.20 5.04
CA PHE A 175 -2.89 -11.01 6.15
C PHE A 175 -3.70 -12.25 5.71
N GLY A 176 -3.27 -12.93 4.64
CA GLY A 176 -3.95 -14.11 4.09
C GLY A 176 -5.24 -13.82 3.31
N GLY A 177 -5.59 -12.53 3.15
CA GLY A 177 -6.70 -12.04 2.35
C GLY A 177 -6.26 -10.97 1.35
N GLU A 178 -7.21 -10.12 0.93
CA GLU A 178 -6.97 -9.00 0.02
C GLU A 178 -7.41 -7.68 0.68
N LEU A 179 -6.62 -6.63 0.50
CA LEU A 179 -7.00 -5.25 0.75
C LEU A 179 -7.20 -4.55 -0.60
N GLN A 180 -8.37 -3.94 -0.78
CA GLN A 180 -8.73 -3.16 -1.96
C GLN A 180 -9.04 -1.71 -1.56
N ALA A 181 -8.43 -0.75 -2.24
CA ALA A 181 -8.80 0.67 -2.16
C ALA A 181 -9.19 1.16 -3.57
N SER A 182 -10.21 2.02 -3.66
CA SER A 182 -10.68 2.56 -4.94
C SER A 182 -10.88 4.06 -4.85
N SER A 183 -10.83 4.74 -6.00
CA SER A 183 -11.11 6.18 -6.13
C SER A 183 -10.24 7.06 -5.22
N VAL A 184 -8.96 6.76 -5.15
CA VAL A 184 -8.00 7.53 -4.36
C VAL A 184 -7.40 8.60 -5.24
N VAL A 185 -7.50 9.86 -4.82
CA VAL A 185 -6.85 10.99 -5.50
C VAL A 185 -5.73 11.51 -4.63
N TRP A 186 -4.54 11.60 -5.21
CA TRP A 186 -3.37 12.20 -4.61
C TRP A 186 -2.91 13.37 -5.46
N SER A 187 -2.49 14.47 -4.85
CA SER A 187 -1.86 15.59 -5.57
C SER A 187 -0.65 16.09 -4.79
N LYS A 188 0.40 16.51 -5.50
CA LYS A 188 1.57 17.10 -4.82
C LYS A 188 1.21 18.39 -4.07
N ALA A 189 0.24 19.15 -4.57
CA ALA A 189 -0.23 20.39 -3.94
C ALA A 189 -1.02 20.15 -2.64
N LYS A 190 -1.70 19.00 -2.54
CA LYS A 190 -2.44 18.57 -1.34
C LYS A 190 -1.94 17.19 -0.96
N ALA A 191 -0.85 17.14 -0.19
CA ALA A 191 -0.26 15.91 0.34
C ALA A 191 -1.13 15.25 1.43
N ARG A 192 -2.41 15.03 1.13
CA ARG A 192 -3.37 14.30 1.93
C ARG A 192 -4.03 13.27 1.04
N LEU A 193 -4.12 12.06 1.55
CA LEU A 193 -4.84 10.96 0.92
C LEU A 193 -5.91 10.52 1.89
N SER A 194 -7.12 10.27 1.41
CA SER A 194 -8.18 9.62 2.16
C SER A 194 -8.75 8.52 1.29
N ALA A 195 -8.86 7.32 1.85
CA ALA A 195 -9.37 6.15 1.15
C ALA A 195 -10.19 5.29 2.10
N VAL A 196 -11.21 4.62 1.59
CA VAL A 196 -11.84 3.50 2.27
C VAL A 196 -11.26 2.23 1.67
N ALA A 197 -10.55 1.47 2.50
CA ALA A 197 -10.03 0.17 2.15
C ALA A 197 -11.03 -0.91 2.53
N HIS A 198 -11.36 -1.76 1.58
CA HIS A 198 -12.14 -2.98 1.76
C HIS A 198 -11.18 -4.14 2.01
N LEU A 199 -11.37 -4.85 3.11
CA LEU A 199 -10.63 -6.07 3.42
C LEU A 199 -11.54 -7.27 3.19
N GLN A 200 -11.00 -8.28 2.52
CA GLN A 200 -11.70 -9.51 2.21
C GLN A 200 -10.86 -10.71 2.60
N GLY A 201 -11.46 -11.61 3.38
CA GLY A 201 -10.91 -12.92 3.70
C GLY A 201 -9.65 -12.89 4.56
N VAL A 202 -9.44 -11.81 5.33
CA VAL A 202 -8.26 -11.63 6.19
C VAL A 202 -8.27 -12.64 7.32
N GLU A 203 -7.20 -13.40 7.46
CA GLU A 203 -7.09 -14.46 8.45
C GLU A 203 -6.84 -13.89 9.85
N ILE A 204 -7.71 -14.23 10.82
CA ILE A 204 -7.59 -13.75 12.22
C ILE A 204 -6.22 -14.13 12.80
N GLN A 205 -5.70 -15.31 12.45
CA GLN A 205 -4.39 -15.79 12.90
C GLN A 205 -3.26 -14.80 12.55
N GLN A 206 -3.33 -14.21 11.36
CA GLN A 206 -2.31 -13.27 10.87
C GLN A 206 -2.43 -11.90 11.53
N LEU A 207 -3.55 -11.60 12.19
CA LEU A 207 -3.73 -10.37 12.97
C LEU A 207 -3.30 -10.52 14.44
N LEU A 208 -3.09 -11.75 14.94
CA LEU A 208 -2.83 -11.98 16.37
C LEU A 208 -1.62 -11.21 16.93
N PHE A 209 -0.60 -10.97 16.11
CA PHE A 209 0.58 -10.21 16.53
C PHE A 209 0.27 -8.73 16.79
N LEU A 210 -0.78 -8.19 16.16
CA LEU A 210 -1.28 -6.82 16.34
C LEU A 210 -2.23 -6.70 17.53
N LEU A 211 -2.73 -7.82 18.06
CA LEU A 211 -3.73 -7.85 19.12
C LEU A 211 -3.11 -8.07 20.51
N PRO A 212 -3.79 -7.62 21.58
CA PRO A 212 -3.44 -8.01 22.94
C PRO A 212 -3.40 -9.55 23.09
N PRO A 213 -2.58 -10.11 24.00
CA PRO A 213 -2.39 -11.56 24.17
C PRO A 213 -3.58 -12.24 24.87
N VAL A 214 -4.81 -11.95 24.46
CA VAL A 214 -6.02 -12.62 24.96
C VAL A 214 -6.22 -13.96 24.25
N LEU A 215 -5.71 -14.08 23.01
CA LEU A 215 -5.78 -15.30 22.20
C LEU A 215 -4.39 -15.92 22.07
N SER A 216 -4.33 -17.24 22.23
CA SER A 216 -3.14 -18.05 21.95
C SER A 216 -3.14 -18.61 20.52
N ALA A 217 -4.32 -18.86 19.96
CA ALA A 217 -4.53 -19.24 18.57
C ALA A 217 -5.90 -18.78 18.09
N ALA A 218 -6.03 -18.57 16.79
CA ALA A 218 -7.30 -18.23 16.16
C ALA A 218 -7.32 -18.76 14.74
N LYS A 219 -8.50 -19.19 14.29
CA LYS A 219 -8.82 -19.48 12.89
C LYS A 219 -10.14 -18.82 12.53
N GLY A 220 -10.29 -18.49 11.26
CA GLY A 220 -11.44 -17.76 10.73
C GLY A 220 -10.96 -16.57 9.91
N ARG A 221 -11.83 -16.06 9.07
CA ARG A 221 -11.58 -14.91 8.19
C ARG A 221 -12.53 -13.77 8.46
N LEU A 222 -11.99 -12.56 8.38
CA LEU A 222 -12.74 -11.32 8.53
C LEU A 222 -12.87 -10.60 7.20
N ASP A 223 -14.04 -10.02 6.98
CA ASP A 223 -14.33 -9.05 5.93
C ASP A 223 -14.67 -7.71 6.56
N GLY A 224 -14.45 -6.60 5.85
CA GLY A 224 -14.90 -5.31 6.32
C GLY A 224 -14.18 -4.12 5.70
N ASN A 225 -14.25 -2.98 6.37
CA ASN A 225 -13.76 -1.71 5.86
C ASN A 225 -12.89 -0.98 6.88
N LEU A 226 -11.87 -0.29 6.39
CA LEU A 226 -11.00 0.61 7.16
C LEU A 226 -10.87 1.94 6.42
N ALA A 227 -11.09 3.05 7.12
CA ALA A 227 -10.67 4.35 6.63
C ALA A 227 -9.14 4.45 6.74
N LEU A 228 -8.49 4.95 5.70
CA LEU A 228 -7.06 5.23 5.63
C LEU A 228 -6.87 6.70 5.32
N GLU A 229 -6.04 7.38 6.10
CA GLU A 229 -5.71 8.79 5.91
C GLU A 229 -4.20 8.97 5.88
N GLN A 230 -3.64 9.63 4.87
CA GLN A 230 -2.23 9.99 4.86
C GLN A 230 -2.08 11.47 5.24
N GLY A 231 -1.28 11.72 6.28
CA GLY A 231 -0.88 13.06 6.70
C GLY A 231 0.64 13.19 6.79
N SER A 232 1.11 14.30 7.37
CA SER A 232 2.54 14.56 7.57
C SER A 232 3.22 13.55 8.52
N ALA A 233 2.44 12.91 9.39
CA ALA A 233 2.93 11.88 10.29
C ALA A 233 3.04 10.49 9.64
N GLY A 234 2.48 10.28 8.44
CA GLY A 234 2.39 8.97 7.78
C GLY A 234 0.94 8.57 7.50
N VAL A 235 0.72 7.27 7.35
CA VAL A 235 -0.62 6.68 7.14
C VAL A 235 -1.29 6.43 8.50
N GLN A 236 -2.53 6.86 8.62
CA GLN A 236 -3.36 6.72 9.80
C GLN A 236 -4.54 5.81 9.46
N ILE A 237 -4.78 4.82 10.32
CA ILE A 237 -5.98 4.00 10.29
C ILE A 237 -7.07 4.77 11.04
N GLY A 238 -8.16 5.06 10.34
CA GLY A 238 -9.33 5.76 10.85
C GLY A 238 -10.40 4.80 11.37
N ILE A 239 -11.66 5.21 11.22
CA ILE A 239 -12.82 4.39 11.61
C ILE A 239 -12.84 3.10 10.78
N GLY A 240 -13.16 1.99 11.44
CA GLY A 240 -13.10 0.67 10.84
C GLY A 240 -14.11 -0.30 11.41
N ARG A 241 -14.53 -1.26 10.61
CA ARG A 241 -15.34 -2.40 11.04
C ARG A 241 -14.90 -3.63 10.28
N LEU A 242 -14.49 -4.67 11.01
CA LEU A 242 -14.21 -6.00 10.51
C LEU A 242 -15.16 -6.97 11.18
N GLN A 243 -15.67 -7.94 10.44
CA GLN A 243 -16.58 -8.95 10.97
C GLN A 243 -16.27 -10.31 10.36
N LEU A 244 -16.65 -11.37 11.05
CA LEU A 244 -16.56 -12.73 10.55
C LEU A 244 -17.25 -12.83 9.18
N ARG A 245 -16.54 -13.44 8.22
CA ARG A 245 -17.07 -13.62 6.87
C ARG A 245 -18.39 -14.39 6.92
N GLN A 246 -19.32 -14.01 6.05
CA GLN A 246 -20.65 -14.61 6.04
C GLN A 246 -20.58 -16.14 5.84
N GLY A 247 -21.23 -16.89 6.73
CA GLY A 247 -21.27 -18.36 6.71
C GLY A 247 -20.01 -19.02 7.26
N GLU A 248 -19.04 -18.24 7.75
CA GLU A 248 -17.84 -18.75 8.41
C GLU A 248 -18.05 -18.82 9.92
N VAL A 249 -17.33 -19.74 10.57
CA VAL A 249 -17.27 -19.89 12.03
C VAL A 249 -15.81 -19.79 12.42
N ALA A 250 -15.50 -19.04 13.47
CA ALA A 250 -14.14 -18.89 13.97
C ALA A 250 -13.84 -19.90 15.08
N GLU A 251 -12.62 -20.46 15.08
CA GLU A 251 -12.10 -21.23 16.22
C GLU A 251 -11.10 -20.37 16.98
N LEU A 252 -11.42 -19.97 18.20
CA LEU A 252 -10.60 -19.10 19.03
C LEU A 252 -10.11 -19.86 20.26
N ARG A 253 -8.81 -19.84 20.51
CA ARG A 253 -8.24 -20.38 21.76
C ARG A 253 -7.77 -19.23 22.62
N LEU A 254 -8.37 -19.09 23.80
CA LEU A 254 -7.94 -18.11 24.78
C LEU A 254 -6.51 -18.42 25.25
N ALA A 255 -5.74 -17.38 25.55
CA ALA A 255 -4.53 -17.52 26.33
C ALA A 255 -4.91 -17.88 27.78
N PRO A 256 -4.20 -18.80 28.45
CA PRO A 256 -4.54 -19.24 29.80
C PRO A 256 -4.68 -18.04 30.76
N SER A 257 -5.91 -17.79 31.20
CA SER A 257 -6.29 -16.68 32.06
C SER A 257 -7.33 -17.17 33.08
N PRO A 258 -6.94 -17.99 34.07
CA PRO A 258 -7.87 -18.56 35.05
C PRO A 258 -8.70 -17.47 35.75
N GLY A 259 -10.00 -17.69 35.86
CA GLY A 259 -10.95 -16.74 36.44
C GLY A 259 -11.44 -15.62 35.52
N LEU A 260 -10.95 -15.53 34.27
CA LEU A 260 -11.39 -14.49 33.32
C LEU A 260 -12.90 -14.52 33.07
N LEU A 261 -13.45 -15.71 32.88
CA LEU A 261 -14.87 -15.95 32.60
C LEU A 261 -15.61 -16.36 33.89
N SER A 262 -14.96 -17.15 34.73
CA SER A 262 -15.62 -17.87 35.82
C SER A 262 -15.60 -17.12 37.17
N ALA A 263 -14.62 -16.27 37.47
CA ALA A 263 -14.38 -15.79 38.84
C ALA A 263 -15.48 -14.87 39.39
N ARG A 264 -16.23 -14.19 38.52
CA ARG A 264 -17.32 -13.29 38.93
C ARG A 264 -18.68 -13.99 39.02
N LEU A 265 -18.74 -15.28 38.72
CA LEU A 265 -19.98 -16.04 38.75
C LEU A 265 -20.17 -16.75 40.11
N PRO A 266 -21.38 -16.73 40.68
CA PRO A 266 -21.70 -17.54 41.86
C PRO A 266 -21.43 -19.03 41.63
N ALA A 267 -21.01 -19.75 42.67
CA ALA A 267 -20.66 -21.17 42.56
C ALA A 267 -21.78 -22.05 41.97
N GLN A 268 -23.04 -21.74 42.31
CA GLN A 268 -24.23 -22.41 41.79
C GLN A 268 -24.37 -22.21 40.27
N VAL A 269 -24.05 -21.01 39.77
CA VAL A 269 -24.07 -20.71 38.32
C VAL A 269 -22.94 -21.44 37.61
N ARG A 270 -21.72 -21.45 38.18
CA ARG A 270 -20.58 -22.17 37.59
C ARG A 270 -20.85 -23.67 37.43
N ALA A 271 -21.55 -24.30 38.37
CA ALA A 271 -21.93 -25.71 38.28
C ALA A 271 -22.83 -26.03 37.05
N HIS A 272 -23.57 -25.05 36.54
CA HIS A 272 -24.38 -25.20 35.32
C HIS A 272 -23.60 -24.96 34.02
N TYR A 273 -22.41 -24.36 34.09
CA TYR A 273 -21.58 -24.00 32.94
C TYR A 273 -20.13 -24.50 33.07
N PRO A 274 -19.90 -25.83 33.11
CA PRO A 274 -18.58 -26.42 33.39
C PRO A 274 -17.52 -26.09 32.33
N GLY A 275 -17.93 -25.72 31.11
CA GLY A 275 -17.03 -25.36 30.02
C GLY A 275 -16.30 -24.04 30.18
N LEU A 276 -16.76 -23.14 31.07
CA LEU A 276 -16.15 -21.81 31.23
C LEU A 276 -14.71 -21.88 31.73
N GLU A 277 -14.43 -22.77 32.69
CA GLU A 277 -13.06 -22.99 33.20
C GLU A 277 -12.14 -23.61 32.15
N GLN A 278 -12.67 -24.52 31.32
CA GLN A 278 -11.91 -25.12 30.23
C GLN A 278 -11.60 -24.12 29.11
N LEU A 279 -12.51 -23.19 28.82
CA LEU A 279 -12.28 -22.12 27.86
C LEU A 279 -11.20 -21.14 28.35
N GLU A 280 -11.31 -20.64 29.58
CA GLU A 280 -10.38 -19.62 30.10
C GLU A 280 -8.97 -20.17 30.37
N THR A 281 -8.84 -21.48 30.61
CA THR A 281 -7.53 -22.15 30.70
C THR A 281 -6.95 -22.53 29.33
N GLY A 282 -7.68 -22.28 28.23
CA GLY A 282 -7.28 -22.63 26.88
C GLY A 282 -7.32 -24.14 26.59
N GLY A 283 -7.99 -24.94 27.43
CA GLY A 283 -8.14 -26.38 27.29
C GLY A 283 -9.00 -26.77 26.09
N VAL A 284 -10.08 -26.01 25.84
CA VAL A 284 -10.96 -26.19 24.67
C VAL A 284 -11.07 -24.91 23.83
N PRO A 285 -11.25 -25.01 22.50
CA PRO A 285 -11.50 -23.84 21.68
C PRO A 285 -12.93 -23.31 21.87
N LEU A 286 -13.06 -21.99 21.76
CA LEU A 286 -14.31 -21.28 21.56
C LEU A 286 -14.65 -21.29 20.06
N VAL A 287 -15.78 -21.88 19.71
CA VAL A 287 -16.38 -21.79 18.38
C VAL A 287 -17.27 -20.57 18.36
N ALA A 288 -16.86 -19.55 17.60
CA ALA A 288 -17.53 -18.27 17.54
C ALA A 288 -18.27 -18.08 16.22
N ASP A 289 -19.57 -17.86 16.31
CA ASP A 289 -20.44 -17.50 15.17
C ASP A 289 -20.41 -15.99 14.91
N VAL A 290 -19.97 -15.20 15.90
CA VAL A 290 -19.78 -13.76 15.77
C VAL A 290 -18.36 -13.42 16.22
N VAL A 291 -17.61 -12.80 15.32
CA VAL A 291 -16.39 -12.05 15.63
C VAL A 291 -16.52 -10.71 14.96
N GLU A 292 -16.48 -9.64 15.72
CA GLU A 292 -16.60 -8.27 15.22
C GLU A 292 -15.56 -7.38 15.89
N VAL A 293 -14.89 -6.57 15.09
CA VAL A 293 -13.91 -5.57 15.51
C VAL A 293 -14.36 -4.23 14.98
N MET A 294 -14.68 -3.32 15.88
CA MET A 294 -14.94 -1.92 15.58
C MET A 294 -13.75 -1.08 16.01
N LEU A 295 -13.28 -0.21 15.13
CA LEU A 295 -12.23 0.76 15.38
C LEU A 295 -12.83 2.15 15.28
N ASN A 296 -12.62 2.95 16.31
CA ASN A 296 -12.96 4.37 16.33
C ASN A 296 -11.82 5.13 17.04
N PRO A 297 -10.74 5.48 16.33
CA PRO A 297 -9.58 6.10 16.95
C PRO A 297 -9.87 7.40 17.73
N ALA A 298 -10.92 8.14 17.37
CA ALA A 298 -11.35 9.35 18.08
C ALA A 298 -12.03 9.06 19.43
N GLY A 299 -12.40 7.80 19.67
CA GLY A 299 -13.23 7.41 20.80
C GLY A 299 -14.73 7.56 20.48
N ASP A 300 -15.53 6.65 21.03
CA ASP A 300 -16.99 6.81 21.06
C ASP A 300 -17.45 7.62 22.28
N ALA A 301 -18.77 7.71 22.50
CA ALA A 301 -19.36 8.44 23.62
C ALA A 301 -18.88 7.96 25.01
N GLU A 302 -18.35 6.74 25.12
CA GLU A 302 -17.78 6.17 26.34
C GLU A 302 -16.24 6.25 26.37
N GLY A 303 -15.63 6.92 25.39
CA GLY A 303 -14.18 7.01 25.23
C GLY A 303 -13.52 5.71 24.76
N ARG A 304 -14.29 4.78 24.18
CA ARG A 304 -13.76 3.51 23.67
C ARG A 304 -13.22 3.73 22.26
N THR A 305 -11.98 3.34 22.04
CA THR A 305 -11.30 3.52 20.74
C THR A 305 -11.32 2.25 19.89
N ALA A 306 -11.53 1.09 20.50
CA ALA A 306 -11.88 -0.13 19.82
C ALA A 306 -12.84 -0.98 20.66
N VAL A 307 -13.67 -1.77 19.98
CA VAL A 307 -14.57 -2.74 20.59
C VAL A 307 -14.43 -4.05 19.83
N VAL A 308 -14.11 -5.12 20.54
CA VAL A 308 -14.11 -6.48 19.99
C VAL A 308 -15.25 -7.25 20.62
N ARG A 309 -16.16 -7.76 19.79
CA ARG A 309 -17.28 -8.60 20.20
C ARG A 309 -17.06 -10.02 19.69
N ILE A 310 -17.16 -10.98 20.59
CA ILE A 310 -17.04 -12.41 20.29
C ILE A 310 -18.24 -13.12 20.90
N GLU A 311 -18.98 -13.89 20.11
CA GLU A 311 -20.10 -14.70 20.58
C GLU A 311 -19.95 -16.14 20.11
N GLY A 312 -20.10 -17.07 21.04
CA GLY A 312 -19.91 -18.48 20.74
C GLY A 312 -20.00 -19.39 21.96
N GLY A 313 -19.53 -20.62 21.79
CA GLY A 313 -19.42 -21.62 22.85
C GLY A 313 -18.41 -22.70 22.52
N PRO A 314 -18.17 -23.66 23.43
CA PRO A 314 -17.31 -24.81 23.12
C PRO A 314 -17.95 -25.68 22.03
N VAL A 315 -17.12 -26.38 21.24
CA VAL A 315 -17.60 -27.36 20.23
C VAL A 315 -18.50 -28.41 20.87
N ASP A 316 -18.11 -28.91 22.05
CA ASP A 316 -18.85 -29.93 22.79
C ASP A 316 -20.06 -29.30 23.50
N PRO A 317 -21.30 -29.61 23.08
CA PRO A 317 -22.50 -29.06 23.70
C PRO A 317 -22.67 -29.49 25.17
N SER A 318 -22.04 -30.59 25.59
CA SER A 318 -22.11 -31.08 26.97
C SER A 318 -21.37 -30.18 27.96
N LEU A 319 -20.37 -29.42 27.48
CA LEU A 319 -19.62 -28.47 28.28
C LEU A 319 -20.44 -27.22 28.64
N LYS A 320 -21.53 -26.92 27.91
CA LYS A 320 -22.46 -25.81 28.15
C LYS A 320 -21.75 -24.52 28.61
N ALA A 321 -21.24 -23.73 27.68
CA ALA A 321 -20.63 -22.43 28.02
C ALA A 321 -20.87 -21.41 26.91
N PRO A 322 -22.09 -20.86 26.79
CA PRO A 322 -22.33 -19.73 25.90
C PRO A 322 -21.58 -18.51 26.43
N VAL A 323 -20.82 -17.88 25.55
CA VAL A 323 -19.92 -16.78 25.87
C VAL A 323 -20.24 -15.62 24.94
N VAL A 324 -20.54 -14.48 25.55
CA VAL A 324 -20.59 -13.17 24.88
C VAL A 324 -19.51 -12.31 25.52
N LEU A 325 -18.42 -12.12 24.79
CA LEU A 325 -17.29 -11.30 25.22
C LEU A 325 -17.30 -9.99 24.47
N GLN A 326 -17.30 -8.91 25.24
CA GLN A 326 -17.06 -7.58 24.72
C GLN A 326 -15.77 -7.04 25.36
N VAL A 327 -14.73 -6.94 24.56
CA VAL A 327 -13.46 -6.34 24.95
C VAL A 327 -13.50 -4.87 24.54
N ASN A 328 -13.57 -4.00 25.54
CA ASN A 328 -13.55 -2.56 25.34
C ASN A 328 -12.13 -2.05 25.52
N VAL A 329 -11.62 -1.39 24.49
CA VAL A 329 -10.35 -0.69 24.54
C VAL A 329 -10.61 0.78 24.81
N ARG A 330 -9.90 1.35 25.78
CA ARG A 330 -9.91 2.80 26.05
C ARG A 330 -8.49 3.34 25.96
N GLY A 331 -8.37 4.56 25.43
CA GLY A 331 -7.08 5.23 25.23
C GLY A 331 -6.47 5.03 23.84
N PRO A 332 -5.23 5.50 23.61
CA PRO A 332 -4.61 5.49 22.28
C PRO A 332 -4.42 4.06 21.75
N LEU A 333 -4.98 3.76 20.58
CA LEU A 333 -4.83 2.45 19.93
C LEU A 333 -3.38 2.10 19.60
N ASP A 334 -2.54 3.12 19.40
CA ASP A 334 -1.10 2.95 19.18
C ASP A 334 -0.41 2.18 20.33
N SER A 335 -0.99 2.20 21.55
CA SER A 335 -0.44 1.48 22.70
C SER A 335 -0.77 -0.02 22.72
N LEU A 336 -1.74 -0.47 21.92
CA LEU A 336 -2.18 -1.86 21.87
C LEU A 336 -1.58 -2.69 20.75
N VAL A 337 -1.11 -2.03 19.68
CA VAL A 337 -0.26 -2.69 18.69
C VAL A 337 1.07 -2.94 19.37
N LYS A 338 1.30 -4.20 19.76
CA LYS A 338 2.54 -4.61 20.42
C LYS A 338 3.73 -4.19 19.56
N PHE A 339 4.53 -3.29 20.10
CA PHE A 339 5.94 -3.04 19.77
C PHE A 339 6.33 -3.15 18.29
N GLY A 340 6.50 -2.00 17.63
CA GLY A 340 7.45 -1.89 16.51
C GLY A 340 6.98 -1.11 15.30
N THR A 341 5.68 -0.84 15.15
CA THR A 341 5.18 0.05 14.11
C THR A 341 5.72 1.46 14.35
N SER A 342 6.52 1.95 13.41
CA SER A 342 7.10 3.28 13.42
C SER A 342 6.00 4.34 13.50
N LYS A 343 6.37 5.58 13.86
CA LYS A 343 5.47 6.75 13.87
C LYS A 343 4.69 6.97 12.55
N GLN A 344 5.00 6.21 11.49
CA GLN A 344 4.44 6.34 10.16
C GLN A 344 3.20 5.48 9.88
N LEU A 345 2.88 4.51 10.75
CA LEU A 345 1.57 3.87 10.78
C LEU A 345 1.01 3.99 12.19
N GLY A 346 -0.14 4.65 12.30
CA GLY A 346 -0.80 4.87 13.59
C GLY A 346 -2.31 4.94 13.43
N PHE A 347 -3.00 5.25 14.53
CA PHE A 347 -4.44 5.47 14.52
C PHE A 347 -4.76 6.96 14.58
N GLY A 348 -5.65 7.42 13.70
CA GLY A 348 -5.94 8.85 13.54
C GLY A 348 -7.07 9.32 14.48
N GLY A 349 -6.74 9.98 15.59
CA GLY A 349 -7.72 10.68 16.43
C GLY A 349 -7.59 12.19 16.28
N ALA A 350 -8.67 12.91 15.97
CA ALA A 350 -8.69 14.37 16.09
C ALA A 350 -8.44 14.74 17.55
N ARG A 351 -7.39 15.52 17.80
CA ARG A 351 -7.22 16.25 19.06
C ARG A 351 -7.91 17.60 18.95
#